data_AF-A0A9W7ZTH8-F1
#
_entry.id   AF-A0A9W7ZTH8-F1
#
_cell.length_a   1.000
_cell.length_b   1.000
_cell.length_c   1.000
_cell.angle_alpha   90.00
_cell.angle_beta   90.00
_cell.angle_gamma   90.00
#
_symmetry.space_group_name_H-M   'P 1'
#
loop_
_entity.id
_entity.type
_entity.pdbx_description
1 polymer ?
#
loop_
_entity_poly.entity_id
_entity_poly.type
_entity_poly.pdbx_seq_one_letter_code
_entity_poly.pdbx_strand_id
1 'polypeptide(L)' 'DFGANLEFITNRSSEGAQFVKGFGGMGGLLRYKVDFSQLVYDEDDEDFWED' A
#
# COMPACT_ATOMS: atom_id res chain seq x y z
N ASP A 1 -13.30 9.55 10.62
CA ASP A 1 -13.50 8.31 9.85
C ASP A 1 -13.04 8.49 8.43
N PHE A 2 -12.15 7.62 7.95
CA PHE A 2 -11.58 7.70 6.60
C PHE A 2 -12.38 6.90 5.55
N GLY A 3 -13.49 6.28 5.95
CA GLY A 3 -14.36 5.52 5.04
C GLY A 3 -13.74 4.23 4.49
N ALA A 4 -12.63 3.76 5.08
CA ALA A 4 -11.98 2.49 4.80
C ALA A 4 -12.10 1.56 6.02
N ASN A 5 -12.32 0.27 5.78
CA ASN A 5 -12.34 -0.74 6.83
C ASN A 5 -10.94 -1.31 6.99
N LEU A 6 -10.42 -1.30 8.22
CA LEU A 6 -9.12 -1.87 8.53
C LEU A 6 -9.27 -3.35 8.90
N GLU A 7 -8.54 -4.21 8.20
CA GLU A 7 -8.50 -5.65 8.46
C GLU A 7 -7.06 -6.09 8.69
N PHE A 8 -6.83 -6.81 9.80
CA PHE A 8 -5.54 -7.43 10.08
C PHE A 8 -5.51 -8.84 9.53
N ILE A 9 -4.49 -9.13 8.72
CA ILE A 9 -4.27 -10.46 8.14
C ILE A 9 -2.99 -11.08 8.67
N THR A 10 -2.89 -12.41 8.55
CA THR A 10 -1.70 -13.18 8.94
C THR A 10 -1.08 -13.84 7.72
N ASN A 11 0.22 -14.12 7.77
CA ASN A 11 0.95 -14.79 6.68
C ASN A 11 0.77 -16.32 6.66
N ARG A 12 -0.27 -16.86 7.33
CA ARG A 12 -0.48 -18.32 7.47
C ARG A 12 -1.07 -18.97 6.22
N SER A 13 -1.68 -18.20 5.33
CA SER A 13 -2.15 -18.68 4.03
C SER A 13 -1.15 -18.36 2.91
N SER A 14 -1.26 -19.08 1.78
CA SER A 14 -0.49 -18.78 0.56
C SER A 14 -0.67 -17.34 0.13
N GLU A 15 -1.90 -16.84 0.18
CA GLU A 15 -2.28 -15.49 -0.22
C GLU A 15 -1.72 -14.45 0.76
N GLY A 16 -1.77 -14.71 2.07
CA GLY A 16 -1.21 -13.82 3.09
C GLY A 16 0.32 -13.75 3.01
N ALA A 17 0.98 -14.88 2.74
CA ALA A 17 2.42 -14.91 2.52
C ALA A 17 2.83 -14.16 1.24
N GLN A 18 2.05 -14.28 0.16
CA GLN A 18 2.24 -13.49 -1.06
C GLN A 18 1.98 -12.00 -0.83
N PHE A 19 0.97 -11.65 -0.02
CA PHE A 19 0.68 -10.27 0.31
C PHE A 19 1.84 -9.59 1.04
N VAL A 20 2.40 -10.26 2.05
CA VAL A 20 3.57 -9.75 2.78
C VAL A 20 4.79 -9.61 1.88
N LYS A 21 5.05 -10.60 1.01
CA LYS A 21 6.21 -10.59 0.09
C LYS A 21 6.06 -9.62 -1.08
N GLY A 22 4.86 -9.49 -1.63
CA GLY A 22 4.59 -8.69 -2.83
C GLY A 22 4.27 -7.23 -2.56
N PHE A 23 3.63 -6.93 -1.44
CA PHE A 23 3.16 -5.58 -1.08
C PHE A 23 3.78 -5.04 0.22
N GLY A 24 4.79 -5.71 0.79
CA GLY A 24 5.44 -5.28 2.04
C GLY A 24 4.57 -5.44 3.30
N GLY A 25 3.43 -6.13 3.20
CA GLY A 25 2.53 -6.40 4.33
C GLY A 25 1.50 -5.31 4.62
N MET A 26 1.44 -4.25 3.80
CA MET A 26 0.39 -3.24 3.85
C MET A 26 -0.21 -3.00 2.47
N GLY A 27 -1.51 -2.72 2.43
CA GLY A 27 -2.23 -2.52 1.17
C GLY A 27 -3.71 -2.24 1.41
N GLY A 28 -4.44 -1.93 0.34
CA GLY A 28 -5.85 -1.60 0.43
C GLY A 28 -6.63 -1.98 -0.81
N LEU A 29 -7.92 -2.29 -0.63
CA LEU A 29 -8.87 -2.56 -1.70
C LEU A 29 -9.66 -1.29 -2.03
N LEU A 30 -9.50 -0.80 -3.26
CA LEU A 30 -10.16 0.41 -3.73
C LEU A 30 -11.54 0.08 -4.31
N ARG A 31 -12.55 0.88 -3.96
CA ARG A 31 -13.93 0.72 -4.45
C ARG A 31 -14.07 1.01 -5.96
N TYR A 32 -13.20 1.86 -6.49
CA TYR A 32 -13.24 2.31 -7.88
C TYR A 32 -11.83 2.34 -8.46
N LYS A 33 -11.74 2.28 -9.79
CA LYS A 33 -10.47 2.46 -10.51
C LYS A 33 -9.99 3.90 -10.34
N VAL A 34 -8.75 4.04 -9.91
CA VAL A 34 -8.05 5.32 -9.76
C VAL A 34 -6.85 5.34 -10.71
N ASP A 35 -6.54 6.51 -11.25
CA ASP A 35 -5.31 6.71 -12.03
C ASP A 35 -4.15 7.05 -11.08
N PHE A 36 -3.09 6.25 -11.13
CA PHE A 36 -1.89 6.38 -10.30
C PHE A 36 -0.73 7.05 -11.04
N SER A 37 -0.93 7.49 -12.28
CA SER A 37 0.12 8.11 -13.11
C SER A 37 0.81 9.30 -12.44
N GLN A 38 0.12 10.03 -11.56
CA GLN A 38 0.65 11.19 -10.83
C GLN A 38 1.36 10.85 -9.51
N LEU A 39 1.26 9.60 -9.05
CA LEU A 39 1.83 9.14 -7.77
C LEU A 39 3.19 8.45 -7.95
N VAL A 40 3.65 8.29 -9.19
CA VAL A 40 5.05 7.97 -9.48
C VAL A 40 5.83 9.27 -9.31
N TYR A 41 6.03 9.70 -8.07
CA TYR A 41 7.10 10.64 -7.75
C TYR A 41 8.40 9.85 -7.81
N ASP A 42 9.41 10.40 -8.50
CA ASP A 42 10.74 9.80 -8.60
C ASP A 42 11.27 9.53 -7.17
N GLU A 43 11.89 8.37 -6.96
CA GLU A 43 12.49 7.93 -5.69
C GLU A 43 13.57 8.92 -5.15
N ASP A 44 13.91 9.97 -5.90
CA ASP A 44 14.90 11.00 -5.56
C ASP A 44 14.32 12.17 -4.70
N ASP A 45 13.02 12.21 -4.39
CA ASP A 45 12.38 13.26 -3.57
C ASP A 45 12.30 12.90 -2.06
N GLU A 46 13.05 11.88 -1.60
CA GLU A 46 13.15 11.50 -0.18
C GLU A 46 14.06 12.44 0.65
N ASP A 47 14.83 13.32 0.00
CA ASP A 47 15.77 14.25 0.66
C ASP A 47 15.13 15.61 1.04
N PHE A 48 13.85 15.85 0.77
CA PHE A 48 13.22 17.17 0.98
C PHE A 48 12.46 17.35 2.30
N TRP A 49 12.43 16.34 3.18
CA TRP A 49 11.71 16.38 4.46
C TRP A 49 12.60 16.43 5.72
N GLU A 50 13.89 16.78 5.59
CA GLU A 50 14.74 17.16 6.74
C GLU A 50 14.61 18.68 7.04
N ASP A 51 13.52 19.08 7.72
CA ASP A 51 13.50 20.24 8.65
C ASP A 51 12.49 20.01 9.79
#